data_AF-A0A7C3DSF3-F1
#
_entry.id   AF-A0A7C3DSF3-F1
#
_cell.length_a   1.000
_cell.length_b   1.000
_cell.length_c   1.000
_cell.angle_alpha   90.00
_cell.angle_beta   90.00
_cell.angle_gamma   90.00
#
_symmetry.space_group_name_H-M   'P 1'
#
loop_
_entity.id
_entity.type
_entity.pdbx_description
1 polymer ?
#
loop_
_entity_poly.entity_id
_entity_poly.type
_entity_poly.pdbx_seq_one_letter_code
_entity_poly.pdbx_strand_id
1 'polypeptide(L)'
;MKGFRFRKYIPPSVSEKSDFARLLPVFLKLLLITSGDANEALQWLTEADRQYKLTSDNYGIGDFIEDLKRRGYLAEDLQTGKFYVTAKTEQHIRKSALEEIF
;
A
#
# COMPACT_ATOMS: atom_id res chain seq x y z
N MET A 1 -2.60 -28.70 37.15
CA MET A 1 -2.32 -28.51 35.69
C MET A 1 -2.70 -27.08 35.31
N LYS A 2 -1.78 -26.28 34.76
CA LYS A 2 -2.11 -24.94 34.26
C LYS A 2 -2.77 -25.10 32.89
N GLY A 3 -4.09 -24.89 32.82
CA GLY A 3 -4.86 -25.00 31.57
C GLY A 3 -4.54 -23.88 30.58
N PHE A 4 -4.77 -24.15 29.30
CA PHE A 4 -4.64 -23.16 28.23
C PHE A 4 -5.75 -22.12 28.32
N ARG A 5 -5.38 -20.84 28.32
CA ARG A 5 -6.31 -19.71 28.26
C ARG A 5 -6.36 -19.18 26.83
N PHE A 6 -7.41 -19.53 26.10
CA PHE A 6 -7.70 -18.92 24.82
C PHE A 6 -8.35 -17.56 25.04
N ARG A 7 -7.83 -16.53 24.34
CA ARG A 7 -8.40 -15.18 24.32
C ARG A 7 -8.74 -14.86 22.87
N LYS A 8 -9.79 -14.05 22.64
CA LYS A 8 -10.05 -13.52 21.30
C LYS A 8 -8.81 -12.74 20.84
N TYR A 9 -8.38 -13.01 19.61
CA TYR A 9 -7.31 -12.24 18.98
C TYR A 9 -7.78 -10.78 18.88
N ILE A 10 -7.07 -9.89 19.57
CA ILE A 10 -7.23 -8.45 19.43
C ILE A 10 -6.11 -8.05 18.49
N PRO A 11 -6.38 -7.72 17.22
CA PRO A 11 -5.34 -7.21 16.35
C PRO A 11 -4.72 -5.98 17.01
N PRO A 12 -3.38 -5.81 16.98
CA PRO A 12 -2.77 -4.57 17.43
C PRO A 12 -3.47 -3.41 16.73
N SER A 13 -3.75 -2.34 17.48
CA SER A 13 -4.43 -1.19 16.93
C SER A 13 -3.70 -0.74 15.68
N VAL A 14 -4.46 -0.32 14.67
CA VAL A 14 -3.96 0.17 13.39
C VAL A 14 -2.87 1.25 13.56
N SER A 15 -2.77 1.87 14.75
CA SER A 15 -1.69 2.76 15.18
C SER A 15 -0.28 2.14 15.27
N GLU A 16 -0.13 0.82 15.36
CA GLU A 16 1.20 0.18 15.36
C GLU A 16 1.78 0.01 13.95
N LYS A 17 0.94 0.02 12.91
CA LYS A 17 1.39 0.01 11.51
C LYS A 17 1.60 1.45 11.05
N SER A 18 2.76 1.75 10.47
CA SER A 18 2.99 3.07 9.87
C SER A 18 1.93 3.38 8.82
N ASP A 19 1.59 4.65 8.62
CA ASP A 19 0.59 5.07 7.62
C ASP A 19 0.91 4.52 6.22
N PHE A 20 2.20 4.47 5.87
CA PHE A 20 2.69 3.78 4.69
C PHE A 20 2.27 2.29 4.63
N ALA A 21 2.46 1.54 5.72
CA ALA A 21 2.10 0.13 5.79
C ALA A 21 0.58 -0.12 5.73
N ARG A 22 -0.24 0.89 6.04
CA ARG A 22 -1.70 0.83 5.87
C ARG A 22 -2.11 1.03 4.42
N LEU A 23 -1.49 1.98 3.73
CA LEU A 23 -1.83 2.33 2.34
C LEU A 23 -1.21 1.40 1.30
N LEU A 24 -0.04 0.82 1.58
CA LEU A 24 0.68 -0.04 0.63
C LEU A 24 -0.17 -1.21 0.11
N PRO A 25 -0.87 -2.01 0.94
CA PRO A 25 -1.71 -3.10 0.44
C PRO A 25 -2.85 -2.62 -0.46
N VAL A 26 -3.44 -1.46 -0.16
CA VAL A 26 -4.50 -0.86 -0.98
C VAL A 26 -3.95 -0.46 -2.34
N PHE A 27 -2.80 0.23 -2.36
CA PHE A 27 -2.11 0.60 -3.58
C PHE A 27 -1.76 -0.60 -4.46
N LEU A 28 -1.20 -1.66 -3.88
CA LEU A 28 -0.83 -2.88 -4.62
C LEU A 28 -2.05 -3.57 -5.24
N LYS A 29 -3.18 -3.57 -4.52
CA LYS A 29 -4.44 -4.13 -5.05
C LYS A 29 -5.00 -3.29 -6.19
N LEU A 30 -4.97 -1.96 -6.06
CA LEU A 30 -5.36 -1.04 -7.14
C LEU A 30 -4.48 -1.25 -8.37
N LEU A 31 -3.17 -1.39 -8.16
CA LEU A 31 -2.21 -1.66 -9.23
C LEU A 31 -2.50 -2.97 -9.97
N LEU A 32 -2.94 -4.02 -9.26
CA LEU A 32 -3.39 -5.26 -9.90
C LEU A 32 -4.63 -5.03 -10.77
N ILE A 33 -5.60 -4.25 -10.28
CA ILE A 33 -6.84 -3.92 -10.99
C ILE A 33 -6.55 -3.05 -12.23
N THR A 34 -5.61 -2.11 -12.13
CA THR A 34 -5.19 -1.24 -13.24
C THR A 34 -4.10 -1.87 -14.13
N SER A 35 -3.90 -3.18 -14.04
CA SER A 35 -2.94 -3.92 -14.88
C SER A 35 -1.51 -3.36 -14.83
N GLY A 36 -1.10 -2.81 -13.69
CA GLY A 36 0.22 -2.23 -13.48
C GLY A 36 0.33 -0.74 -13.81
N ASP A 37 -0.74 -0.06 -14.24
CA ASP A 37 -0.70 1.40 -14.42
C ASP A 37 -0.64 2.11 -13.06
N ALA A 38 0.54 2.64 -12.75
CA ALA A 38 0.82 3.36 -11.51
C ALA A 38 0.04 4.68 -11.42
N ASN A 39 -0.14 5.39 -12.52
CA ASN A 39 -0.79 6.71 -12.52
C ASN A 39 -2.29 6.52 -12.25
N GLU A 40 -2.89 5.54 -12.92
CA GLU A 40 -4.29 5.19 -12.68
C GLU A 40 -4.51 4.67 -11.25
N ALA A 41 -3.63 3.80 -10.76
CA ALA A 41 -3.72 3.28 -9.39
C ALA A 41 -3.63 4.40 -8.34
N LEU A 42 -2.73 5.37 -8.52
CA LEU A 42 -2.60 6.53 -7.63
C LEU A 42 -3.81 7.46 -7.72
N GLN A 43 -4.41 7.62 -8.90
CA GLN A 43 -5.64 8.38 -9.08
C GLN A 43 -6.80 7.72 -8.29
N TRP A 44 -6.98 6.41 -8.44
CA TRP A 44 -8.00 5.67 -7.69
C TRP A 44 -7.75 5.71 -6.17
N LEU A 45 -6.49 5.63 -5.74
CA LEU A 45 -6.14 5.73 -4.33
C LEU A 45 -6.49 7.12 -3.76
N THR A 46 -6.21 8.17 -4.52
CA THR A 46 -6.55 9.56 -4.16
C THR A 46 -8.06 9.73 -4.02
N GLU A 47 -8.83 9.15 -4.93
CA GLU A 47 -10.29 9.23 -4.87
C GLU A 47 -10.86 8.42 -3.69
N ALA A 48 -10.31 7.24 -3.43
CA ALA A 48 -10.67 6.45 -2.25
C ALA A 48 -10.34 7.21 -0.95
N ASP A 49 -9.21 7.90 -0.90
CA ASP A 49 -8.85 8.70 0.27
C ASP A 49 -9.82 9.85 0.53
N ARG A 50 -10.29 10.54 -0.50
CA ARG A 50 -11.32 11.59 -0.36
C ARG A 50 -12.62 11.08 0.24
N GLN A 51 -13.04 9.88 -0.16
CA GLN A 51 -14.32 9.31 0.26
C GLN A 51 -14.24 8.68 1.65
N TYR A 52 -13.15 7.99 1.95
CA TYR A 52 -13.03 7.13 3.14
C TYR A 52 -12.04 7.64 4.18
N LYS A 53 -11.33 8.75 3.92
CA LYS A 53 -10.30 9.33 4.79
C LYS A 53 -9.28 8.27 5.24
N LEU A 54 -8.60 7.67 4.27
CA LEU A 54 -7.61 6.61 4.51
C LEU A 54 -6.35 7.17 5.20
N THR A 55 -6.04 8.43 4.88
CA THR A 55 -4.94 9.25 5.39
C THR A 55 -5.28 9.96 6.71
N SER A 56 -4.30 10.69 7.25
CA SER A 56 -4.48 11.53 8.44
C SER A 56 -3.99 12.95 8.17
N ASP A 57 -4.28 13.88 9.08
CA ASP A 57 -3.83 15.29 8.96
C ASP A 57 -2.30 15.42 8.85
N ASN A 58 -1.55 14.44 9.35
CA ASN A 58 -0.09 14.43 9.37
C ASN A 58 0.55 13.54 8.28
N TYR A 59 -0.26 12.83 7.50
CA TYR A 59 0.24 11.91 6.48
C TYR A 59 -0.80 11.73 5.38
N GLY A 60 -0.57 12.36 4.22
CA GLY A 60 -1.44 12.34 3.05
C GLY A 60 -0.98 11.41 1.93
N ILE A 61 -1.71 11.43 0.80
CA ILE A 61 -1.33 10.67 -0.40
C ILE A 61 -0.03 11.18 -1.02
N GLY A 62 0.27 12.48 -0.92
CA GLY A 62 1.56 13.03 -1.37
C GLY A 62 2.74 12.42 -0.61
N ASP A 63 2.63 12.32 0.72
CA ASP A 63 3.65 11.68 1.57
C ASP A 63 3.81 10.20 1.22
N PHE A 64 2.69 9.51 0.94
CA PHE A 64 2.69 8.13 0.48
C PHE A 64 3.43 7.93 -0.86
N ILE A 65 3.22 8.81 -1.84
CA ILE A 65 3.90 8.77 -3.14
C ILE A 65 5.41 8.95 -2.95
N GLU A 66 5.82 9.92 -2.13
CA GLU A 66 7.24 10.14 -1.83
C GLU A 66 7.86 8.95 -1.09
N ASP A 67 7.15 8.34 -0.15
CA ASP A 67 7.62 7.13 0.51
C ASP A 67 7.71 5.93 -0.44
N LEU A 68 6.79 5.78 -1.41
CA LEU A 68 6.90 4.78 -2.47
C LEU A 68 8.16 4.99 -3.31
N LYS A 69 8.49 6.24 -3.67
CA LYS A 69 9.71 6.58 -4.41
C LYS A 69 10.96 6.27 -3.58
N ARG A 70 11.02 6.77 -2.34
CA ARG A 70 12.16 6.57 -1.41
C ARG A 70 12.41 5.10 -1.11
N ARG A 71 11.35 4.30 -0.98
CA ARG A 71 11.44 2.86 -0.73
C ARG A 71 11.62 2.06 -2.03
N GLY A 72 11.66 2.71 -3.19
CA GLY A 72 11.93 2.09 -4.48
C GLY A 72 10.78 1.25 -5.04
N TYR A 73 9.53 1.53 -4.65
CA TYR A 73 8.33 0.93 -5.25
C TYR A 73 7.87 1.68 -6.52
N LEU A 74 8.07 2.99 -6.54
CA LEU A 74 7.79 3.85 -7.69
C LEU A 74 9.07 4.52 -8.18
N ALA A 75 9.07 4.84 -9.46
CA ALA A 75 9.98 5.78 -10.05
C ALA A 75 9.19 6.73 -10.96
N GLU A 76 9.80 7.87 -11.26
CA GLU A 76 9.17 8.98 -11.97
C GLU A 76 10.00 9.33 -13.19
N ASP A 77 9.34 9.47 -14.33
CA ASP A 77 9.97 9.95 -15.54
C ASP A 77 10.16 11.47 -15.43
N LEU A 78 11.40 11.92 -15.42
CA LEU A 78 11.74 13.34 -15.21
C LEU A 78 11.27 14.27 -16.35
N GLN A 79 10.95 13.74 -17.53
CA GLN A 79 10.49 14.52 -18.67
C GLN A 79 8.96 14.65 -18.70
N THR A 80 8.26 13.58 -18.31
CA THR A 80 6.80 13.51 -18.42
C THR A 80 6.08 13.63 -17.08
N GLY A 81 6.79 13.48 -15.96
CA GLY A 81 6.22 13.42 -14.61
C GLY A 81 5.39 12.16 -14.34
N LYS A 82 5.42 11.18 -15.26
CA LYS A 82 4.64 9.95 -15.12
C LYS A 82 5.32 8.98 -14.17
N PHE A 83 4.50 8.34 -13.33
CA PHE A 83 4.98 7.29 -12.44
C PHE A 83 4.98 5.93 -13.14
N TYR A 84 5.97 5.12 -12.79
CA TYR A 84 6.07 3.71 -13.18
C TYR A 84 6.48 2.85 -11.99
N VAL A 85 5.98 1.62 -11.97
CA VAL A 85 6.35 0.64 -10.94
C VAL A 85 7.73 0.07 -11.21
N THR A 86 8.44 -0.23 -10.14
CA THR A 86 9.76 -0.85 -10.23
C THR A 86 9.67 -2.37 -10.20
N ALA A 87 10.77 -3.04 -10.57
CA ALA A 87 10.91 -4.49 -10.42
C ALA A 87 10.68 -4.97 -8.97
N LYS A 88 10.97 -4.13 -7.97
CA LYS A 88 10.70 -4.42 -6.55
C LYS A 88 9.19 -4.55 -6.30
N THR A 89 8.39 -3.67 -6.87
CA THR A 89 6.93 -3.70 -6.73
C THR A 89 6.37 -4.95 -7.37
N GLU A 90 6.79 -5.29 -8.58
CA GLU A 90 6.34 -6.52 -9.23
C GLU A 90 6.73 -7.77 -8.43
N GLN A 91 7.96 -7.83 -7.91
CA GLN A 91 8.39 -8.94 -7.07
C GLN A 91 7.52 -9.05 -5.81
N HIS A 92 7.16 -7.91 -5.21
CA HIS A 92 6.30 -7.88 -4.04
C HIS A 92 4.90 -8.41 -4.38
N ILE A 93 4.28 -7.96 -5.47
CA ILE A 93 2.97 -8.46 -5.93
C ILE A 93 3.01 -9.98 -6.13
N ARG A 94 4.05 -10.50 -6.80
CA ARG A 94 4.19 -11.95 -7.00
C ARG A 94 4.31 -12.71 -5.68
N LYS A 95 5.03 -12.19 -4.69
CA LYS A 95 5.12 -12.81 -3.36
C LYS A 95 3.78 -12.78 -2.64
N SER A 96 3.10 -11.64 -2.62
CA SER A 96 1.79 -11.50 -1.98
C SER A 96 0.74 -12.41 -2.63
N ALA A 97 0.74 -12.53 -3.95
CA ALA A 97 -0.16 -13.43 -4.67
C ALA A 97 0.09 -14.90 -4.31
N LEU A 98 1.35 -15.31 -4.07
CA LEU A 98 1.66 -16.65 -3.61
C LEU A 98 1.16 -16.90 -2.18
N GLU A 99 1.36 -15.94 -1.26
CA GLU A 99 0.88 -16.03 0.13
C GLU A 99 -0.66 -16.05 0.24
N GLU A 100 -1.39 -15.50 -0.74
CA GLU A 100 -2.87 -15.58 -0.75
C GLU A 100 -3.38 -16.94 -1.24
N ILE A 101 -2.60 -17.65 -2.06
CA ILE A 101 -3.00 -18.93 -2.67
C ILE A 101 -2.63 -20.14 -1.77
N PHE A 102 -1.59 -20.02 -0.94
CA PHE A 102 -1.04 -21.11 -0.11
C PHE A 102 -1.20 -20.83 1.38
#